data_AF-A0A344UFM1-F1
#
_entry.id   AF-A0A344UFM1-F1
#
_cell.length_a   1.000
_cell.length_b   1.000
_cell.length_c   1.000
_cell.angle_alpha   90.00
_cell.angle_beta   90.00
_cell.angle_gamma   90.00
#
_symmetry.space_group_name_H-M   'P 1'
#
loop_
_entity.id
_entity.type
_entity.pdbx_description
1 polymer ?
#
loop_
_entity_poly.entity_id
_entity_poly.type
_entity_poly.pdbx_seq_one_letter_code
_entity_poly.pdbx_strand_id
1 'polypeptide(L)'
;MVMLKMRKILQLLLWLPLAACLAMPARAMEAVKPYQGPLKCAAAGKDDMWLDQRLGCLKPGSRFIVNAAGALGEAQDMAYVVNEALYDNNFYLINDRKVRYFQSFLCVRNHPRGVRPLLLSGDLANALELSNLDRKPSGVGPTSVNISGGDRVGGVATTCDPARHPLIVDYRSGKVESVNPLALQTLQVYELPYN
;
A
#
# COMPACT_ATOMS: atom_id res chain seq x y z
N MET A 1 -57.17 43.57 -24.95
CA MET A 1 -57.64 43.83 -23.57
C MET A 1 -58.63 42.72 -23.20
N VAL A 2 -58.27 41.88 -22.21
CA VAL A 2 -59.13 41.03 -21.34
C VAL A 2 -60.06 40.03 -22.09
N MET A 3 -59.97 38.70 -21.99
CA MET A 3 -60.01 37.81 -20.81
C MET A 3 -59.93 36.36 -21.36
N LEU A 4 -59.33 35.40 -20.64
CA LEU A 4 -60.02 34.15 -20.29
C LEU A 4 -59.20 33.32 -19.28
N LYS A 5 -59.72 33.27 -18.06
CA LYS A 5 -59.38 32.31 -16.99
C LYS A 5 -60.13 31.00 -17.28
N MET A 6 -59.41 29.89 -17.39
CA MET A 6 -59.88 28.48 -17.28
C MET A 6 -58.63 27.62 -17.62
N ARG A 7 -58.20 26.58 -16.91
CA ARG A 7 -58.80 25.67 -15.93
C ARG A 7 -57.65 25.09 -15.10
N LYS A 8 -57.87 24.99 -13.79
CA LYS A 8 -57.17 24.03 -12.91
C LYS A 8 -57.60 22.62 -13.32
N ILE A 9 -56.70 21.82 -13.88
CA ILE A 9 -56.81 20.35 -13.89
C ILE A 9 -55.40 19.76 -13.72
N LEU A 10 -55.14 19.30 -12.50
CA LEU A 10 -54.47 18.03 -12.20
C LEU A 10 -53.22 17.67 -13.04
N GLN A 11 -52.08 18.25 -12.71
CA GLN A 11 -50.75 17.68 -12.99
C GLN A 11 -50.06 17.34 -11.66
N LEU A 12 -50.68 16.44 -10.89
CA LEU A 12 -49.97 15.59 -9.94
C LEU A 12 -49.70 14.30 -10.69
N LEU A 13 -48.45 14.07 -11.10
CA LEU A 13 -47.80 12.76 -11.19
C LEU A 13 -46.47 12.92 -11.95
N LEU A 14 -45.43 12.30 -11.38
CA LEU A 14 -44.16 11.93 -12.02
C LEU A 14 -43.08 13.00 -12.11
N TRP A 15 -42.71 13.56 -10.96
CA TRP A 15 -41.32 13.95 -10.71
C TRP A 15 -40.75 12.95 -9.70
N LEU A 16 -40.47 11.72 -10.18
CA LEU A 16 -39.58 10.81 -9.47
C LEU A 16 -38.16 11.24 -9.84
N PRO A 17 -37.36 11.81 -8.91
CA PRO A 17 -35.95 11.96 -9.19
C PRO A 17 -35.37 10.55 -9.29
N LEU A 18 -34.79 10.24 -10.45
CA LEU A 18 -33.95 9.06 -10.65
C LEU A 18 -32.62 9.27 -9.88
N ALA A 19 -32.72 9.39 -8.55
CA ALA A 19 -31.58 9.35 -7.65
C ALA A 19 -31.31 7.90 -7.26
N ALA A 20 -31.15 7.03 -8.27
CA ALA A 20 -30.45 5.76 -8.11
C ALA A 20 -28.96 6.04 -8.30
N CYS A 21 -28.40 6.95 -7.49
CA CYS A 21 -26.98 6.88 -7.19
C CYS A 21 -26.82 5.55 -6.45
N LEU A 22 -26.26 4.58 -7.15
CA LEU A 22 -25.72 3.35 -6.59
C LEU A 22 -24.81 3.75 -5.43
N ALA A 23 -25.36 3.82 -4.24
CA ALA A 23 -24.63 3.82 -2.99
C ALA A 23 -24.01 2.43 -2.85
N MET A 24 -22.96 2.19 -3.64
CA MET A 24 -21.98 1.20 -3.22
C MET A 24 -21.51 1.66 -1.85
N PRO A 25 -21.56 0.78 -0.83
CA PRO A 25 -21.08 1.16 0.48
C PRO A 25 -19.61 1.58 0.31
N ALA A 26 -19.33 2.85 0.55
CA ALA A 26 -17.96 3.31 0.72
C ALA A 26 -17.41 2.47 1.88
N ARG A 27 -16.55 1.50 1.56
CA ARG A 27 -15.95 0.65 2.57
C ARG A 27 -15.16 1.58 3.49
N ALA A 28 -15.53 1.59 4.75
CA ALA A 28 -14.92 2.47 5.74
C ALA A 28 -13.42 2.13 5.83
N MET A 29 -12.60 3.08 5.40
CA MET A 29 -11.15 3.06 5.54
C MET A 29 -10.82 3.40 7.00
N GLU A 30 -10.15 2.50 7.71
CA GLU A 30 -9.72 2.74 9.09
C GLU A 30 -8.27 3.22 9.08
N ALA A 31 -8.03 4.43 9.59
CA ALA A 31 -6.68 4.96 9.73
C ALA A 31 -5.95 4.25 10.87
N VAL A 32 -4.74 3.75 10.61
CA VAL A 32 -3.91 3.06 11.58
C VAL A 32 -2.65 3.88 11.83
N LYS A 33 -2.25 3.99 13.09
CA LYS A 33 -0.95 4.59 13.42
C LYS A 33 0.17 3.60 13.09
N PRO A 34 1.20 4.02 12.34
CA PRO A 34 2.40 3.22 12.12
C PRO A 34 3.08 2.87 13.44
N TYR A 35 3.77 1.72 13.48
CA TYR A 35 4.54 1.29 14.62
C TYR A 35 5.60 2.32 15.05
N GLN A 36 5.71 2.52 16.37
CA GLN A 36 6.60 3.52 17.00
C GLN A 36 7.63 2.91 17.95
N GLY A 37 7.67 1.57 18.07
CA GLY A 37 8.61 0.89 18.96
C GLY A 37 9.94 0.51 18.29
N PRO A 38 10.78 -0.28 18.98
CA PRO A 38 12.04 -0.78 18.42
C PRO A 38 11.79 -1.63 17.17
N LEU A 39 12.41 -1.26 16.04
CA LEU A 39 12.31 -2.03 14.81
C LEU A 39 12.86 -3.45 14.99
N LYS A 40 12.24 -4.39 14.30
CA LYS A 40 12.47 -5.82 14.48
C LYS A 40 12.94 -6.44 13.16
N CYS A 41 13.88 -7.37 13.24
CA CYS A 41 14.16 -8.27 12.11
C CYS A 41 13.73 -9.72 12.37
N ALA A 42 13.44 -10.07 13.62
CA ALA A 42 12.76 -11.31 13.98
C ALA A 42 11.40 -10.96 14.58
N ALA A 43 10.37 -11.73 14.25
CA ALA A 43 9.04 -11.55 14.81
C ALA A 43 8.86 -12.50 15.99
N ALA A 44 8.51 -11.98 17.17
CA ALA A 44 8.23 -12.81 18.35
C ALA A 44 6.73 -13.14 18.45
N GLY A 45 5.86 -12.31 17.85
CA GLY A 45 4.42 -12.52 17.80
C GLY A 45 3.81 -11.97 16.51
N LYS A 46 2.52 -12.25 16.30
CA LYS A 46 1.77 -11.84 15.10
C LYS A 46 1.87 -10.33 14.84
N ASP A 47 1.78 -9.52 15.89
CA ASP A 47 1.82 -8.07 15.74
C ASP A 47 3.18 -7.59 15.20
N ASP A 48 4.25 -8.37 15.34
CA ASP A 48 5.59 -8.02 14.86
C ASP A 48 5.79 -8.23 13.35
N MET A 49 4.78 -8.81 12.69
CA MET A 49 4.88 -9.24 11.30
C MET A 49 4.67 -8.12 10.29
N TRP A 50 4.10 -6.99 10.72
CA TRP A 50 3.81 -5.87 9.83
C TRP A 50 5.08 -5.17 9.35
N LEU A 51 5.06 -4.77 8.09
CA LEU A 51 6.18 -4.20 7.35
C LEU A 51 6.77 -2.93 7.99
N ASP A 52 5.97 -2.13 8.69
CA ASP A 52 6.43 -0.97 9.45
C ASP A 52 7.30 -1.33 10.67
N GLN A 53 7.22 -2.57 11.17
CA GLN A 53 8.11 -3.08 12.24
C GLN A 53 9.36 -3.73 11.66
N ARG A 54 9.21 -4.35 10.48
CA ARG A 54 10.23 -5.16 9.81
C ARG A 54 11.33 -4.34 9.13
N LEU A 55 11.18 -3.02 9.08
CA LEU A 55 12.15 -2.10 8.50
C LEU A 55 13.58 -2.30 9.08
N GLY A 56 13.69 -2.81 10.32
CA GLY A 56 14.97 -3.14 10.95
C GLY A 56 15.78 -4.25 10.28
N CYS A 57 15.21 -5.02 9.35
CA CYS A 57 15.95 -5.99 8.55
C CYS A 57 16.83 -5.35 7.45
N LEU A 58 16.54 -4.11 7.08
CA LEU A 58 17.19 -3.45 5.95
C LEU A 58 18.36 -2.59 6.42
N LYS A 59 19.41 -2.54 5.61
CA LYS A 59 20.59 -1.71 5.87
C LYS A 59 20.97 -0.97 4.60
N PRO A 60 21.34 0.33 4.68
CA PRO A 60 21.92 1.03 3.54
C PRO A 60 23.07 0.24 2.90
N GLY A 61 23.09 0.20 1.57
CA GLY A 61 24.06 -0.54 0.76
C GLY A 61 23.77 -2.04 0.58
N SER A 62 22.80 -2.63 1.29
CA SER A 62 22.41 -4.02 1.07
C SER A 62 21.70 -4.19 -0.27
N ARG A 63 21.85 -5.36 -0.90
CA ARG A 63 21.11 -5.69 -2.12
C ARG A 63 19.61 -5.72 -1.81
N PHE A 64 18.81 -5.17 -2.72
CA PHE A 64 17.36 -5.15 -2.62
C PHE A 64 16.72 -5.63 -3.92
N ILE A 65 17.01 -4.96 -5.03
CA ILE A 65 16.44 -5.28 -6.34
C ILE A 65 17.33 -6.35 -6.98
N VAL A 66 16.80 -7.57 -7.13
CA VAL A 66 17.59 -8.69 -7.66
C VAL A 66 17.94 -8.47 -9.13
N ASN A 67 17.00 -7.92 -9.91
CA ASN A 67 17.07 -7.76 -11.36
C ASN A 67 17.26 -6.29 -11.80
N ALA A 68 18.09 -5.53 -11.10
CA ALA A 68 18.39 -4.11 -11.39
C ALA A 68 19.07 -3.83 -12.75
N ALA A 69 19.12 -4.81 -13.68
CA ALA A 69 19.95 -4.74 -14.86
C ALA A 69 19.42 -3.80 -15.96
N GLY A 70 20.30 -2.93 -16.46
CA GLY A 70 20.27 -2.46 -17.85
C GLY A 70 19.07 -1.63 -18.27
N ALA A 71 18.37 -0.97 -17.34
CA ALA A 71 17.20 -0.21 -17.71
C ALA A 71 17.59 1.02 -18.54
N LEU A 72 17.16 1.00 -19.81
CA LEU A 72 17.35 2.08 -20.77
C LEU A 72 16.07 2.92 -20.82
N GLY A 73 16.21 4.24 -20.87
CA GLY A 73 15.09 5.18 -20.99
C GLY A 73 15.06 6.25 -19.88
N GLU A 74 14.05 7.10 -19.92
CA GLU A 74 13.84 8.12 -18.89
C GLU A 74 13.57 7.46 -17.53
N ALA A 75 14.39 7.82 -16.55
CA ALA A 75 14.25 7.41 -15.17
C ALA A 75 13.59 8.53 -14.38
N GLN A 76 12.74 8.17 -13.43
CA GLN A 76 12.14 9.10 -12.48
C GLN A 76 12.04 8.44 -11.11
N ASP A 77 11.94 9.24 -10.06
CA ASP A 77 11.68 8.72 -8.73
C ASP A 77 10.18 8.35 -8.59
N MET A 78 9.91 7.23 -7.93
CA MET A 78 8.56 6.69 -7.76
C MET A 78 8.32 6.29 -6.31
N ALA A 79 7.31 6.84 -5.66
CA ALA A 79 6.83 6.39 -4.36
C ALA A 79 5.63 5.46 -4.52
N TYR A 80 5.64 4.34 -3.81
CA TYR A 80 4.68 3.27 -3.96
C TYR A 80 3.74 3.14 -2.77
N VAL A 81 2.49 2.77 -3.06
CA VAL A 81 1.58 2.23 -2.04
C VAL A 81 1.86 0.74 -1.95
N VAL A 82 2.20 0.28 -0.75
CA VAL A 82 2.46 -1.13 -0.46
C VAL A 82 1.25 -1.67 0.27
N ASN A 83 0.64 -2.74 -0.22
CA ASN A 83 -0.34 -3.50 0.53
C ASN A 83 0.32 -4.70 1.21
N GLU A 84 -0.17 -5.07 2.38
CA GLU A 84 0.32 -6.21 3.14
C GLU A 84 -0.85 -7.01 3.72
N ALA A 85 -0.80 -8.33 3.54
CA ALA A 85 -1.75 -9.27 4.14
C ALA A 85 -1.00 -10.39 4.87
N LEU A 86 -1.50 -10.73 6.07
CA LEU A 86 -0.98 -11.81 6.90
C LEU A 86 -1.91 -13.03 6.83
N TYR A 87 -1.33 -14.19 6.54
CA TYR A 87 -2.05 -15.47 6.51
C TYR A 87 -1.64 -16.36 7.68
N ASP A 88 -2.52 -17.27 8.08
CA ASP A 88 -2.21 -18.35 9.00
C ASP A 88 -1.49 -19.49 8.25
N ASN A 89 -1.08 -20.52 8.99
CA ASN A 89 -0.35 -21.65 8.42
C ASN A 89 -1.15 -22.46 7.38
N ASN A 90 -2.48 -22.31 7.36
CA ASN A 90 -3.37 -22.96 6.41
C ASN A 90 -3.77 -22.02 5.25
N PHE A 91 -3.09 -20.87 5.13
CA PHE A 91 -3.36 -19.84 4.12
C PHE A 91 -4.73 -19.15 4.26
N TYR A 92 -5.36 -19.17 5.45
CA TYR A 92 -6.49 -18.31 5.78
C TYR A 92 -5.99 -16.97 6.32
N LEU A 93 -6.71 -15.88 6.10
CA LEU A 93 -6.32 -14.58 6.68
C LEU A 93 -6.43 -14.64 8.22
N ILE A 94 -5.38 -14.27 8.95
CA ILE A 94 -5.34 -14.37 10.43
C ILE A 94 -6.30 -13.38 11.11
N ASN A 95 -6.92 -12.48 10.35
CA ASN A 95 -8.01 -11.62 10.77
C ASN A 95 -8.74 -11.23 9.49
N ASP A 96 -9.95 -11.74 9.31
CA ASP A 96 -10.71 -11.80 8.05
C ASP A 96 -10.97 -10.46 7.32
N ARG A 97 -10.46 -9.30 7.80
CA ARG A 97 -10.90 -7.99 7.32
C ARG A 97 -9.85 -6.90 7.16
N LYS A 98 -8.55 -7.14 7.34
CA LYS A 98 -7.59 -6.02 7.41
C LYS A 98 -6.34 -6.28 6.56
N VAL A 99 -6.37 -5.79 5.32
CA VAL A 99 -5.15 -5.54 4.54
C VAL A 99 -4.66 -4.15 4.91
N ARG A 100 -3.38 -4.02 5.26
CA ARG A 100 -2.77 -2.71 5.51
C ARG A 100 -2.19 -2.15 4.23
N TYR A 101 -2.43 -0.87 4.01
CA TYR A 101 -1.88 -0.12 2.89
C TYR A 101 -0.99 0.99 3.43
N PHE A 102 0.29 0.93 3.09
CA PHE A 102 1.32 1.86 3.51
C PHE A 102 1.61 2.83 2.36
N GLN A 103 1.17 4.07 2.49
CA GLN A 103 1.36 5.07 1.44
C GLN A 103 2.77 5.60 1.44
N SER A 104 3.46 5.51 0.31
CA SER A 104 4.81 6.06 0.14
C SER A 104 5.84 5.45 1.10
N PHE A 105 5.62 4.20 1.55
CA PHE A 105 6.60 3.50 2.39
C PHE A 105 7.91 3.26 1.63
N LEU A 106 7.78 2.77 0.40
CA LEU A 106 8.87 2.46 -0.51
C LEU A 106 8.95 3.55 -1.57
N CYS A 107 10.09 4.23 -1.66
CA CYS A 107 10.43 5.06 -2.80
C CYS A 107 11.59 4.44 -3.58
N VAL A 108 11.46 4.37 -4.90
CA VAL A 108 12.49 3.85 -5.80
C VAL A 108 13.08 5.01 -6.58
N ARG A 109 14.36 5.30 -6.32
CA ARG A 109 15.12 6.25 -7.12
C ARG A 109 15.52 5.68 -8.46
N ASN A 110 15.67 6.56 -9.45
CA ASN A 110 16.07 6.18 -10.80
C ASN A 110 15.17 5.07 -11.38
N HIS A 111 13.89 5.06 -11.00
CA HIS A 111 12.96 4.04 -11.44
C HIS A 111 12.71 4.18 -12.95
N PRO A 112 13.02 3.16 -13.76
CA PRO A 112 12.82 3.22 -15.20
C PRO A 112 11.35 3.12 -15.56
N ARG A 113 10.95 3.74 -16.67
CA ARG A 113 9.62 3.48 -17.25
C ARG A 113 9.48 2.00 -17.63
N GLY A 114 8.36 1.38 -17.28
CA GLY A 114 8.01 0.02 -17.71
C GLY A 114 8.42 -1.13 -16.77
N VAL A 115 9.06 -0.85 -15.63
CA VAL A 115 9.26 -1.88 -14.60
C VAL A 115 7.90 -2.29 -14.03
N ARG A 116 7.65 -3.61 -13.99
CA ARG A 116 6.40 -4.16 -13.48
C ARG A 116 6.38 -4.11 -11.96
N PRO A 117 5.34 -3.51 -11.33
CA PRO A 117 5.19 -3.47 -9.88
C PRO A 117 5.33 -4.84 -9.19
N LEU A 118 4.89 -5.91 -9.85
CA LEU A 118 5.00 -7.29 -9.34
C LEU A 118 6.44 -7.71 -8.99
N LEU A 119 7.44 -7.26 -9.76
CA LEU A 119 8.84 -7.62 -9.50
C LEU A 119 9.33 -6.97 -8.20
N LEU A 120 9.00 -5.70 -8.00
CA LEU A 120 9.36 -4.94 -6.80
C LEU A 120 8.62 -5.45 -5.55
N SER A 121 7.39 -5.96 -5.69
CA SER A 121 6.70 -6.69 -4.62
C SER A 121 7.51 -7.89 -4.13
N GLY A 122 8.04 -8.68 -5.06
CA GLY A 122 8.89 -9.84 -4.74
C GLY A 122 10.21 -9.44 -4.10
N ASP A 123 10.86 -8.38 -4.62
CA ASP A 123 12.10 -7.84 -4.03
C ASP A 123 11.86 -7.37 -2.58
N LEU A 124 10.76 -6.66 -2.32
CA LEU A 124 10.38 -6.22 -0.98
C LEU A 124 10.09 -7.39 -0.03
N ALA A 125 9.32 -8.39 -0.49
CA ALA A 125 9.03 -9.59 0.29
C ALA A 125 10.31 -10.34 0.67
N ASN A 126 11.25 -10.47 -0.26
CA ASN A 126 12.52 -11.14 -0.05
C ASN A 126 13.43 -10.34 0.91
N ALA A 127 13.56 -9.03 0.71
CA ALA A 127 14.44 -8.18 1.51
C ALA A 127 14.01 -8.10 2.99
N LEU A 128 12.70 -8.26 3.26
CA LEU A 128 12.13 -8.28 4.60
C LEU A 128 11.86 -9.71 5.13
N GLU A 129 12.23 -10.74 4.34
CA GLU A 129 12.06 -12.16 4.64
C GLU A 129 10.60 -12.58 4.93
N LEU A 130 9.64 -11.90 4.30
CA LEU A 130 8.21 -12.03 4.60
C LEU A 130 7.59 -13.38 4.19
N SER A 131 8.27 -14.12 3.30
CA SER A 131 7.84 -15.44 2.82
C SER A 131 8.50 -16.60 3.56
N ASN A 132 9.47 -16.36 4.45
CA ASN A 132 10.20 -17.42 5.13
C ASN A 132 9.44 -17.91 6.38
N LEU A 133 8.80 -19.08 6.28
CA LEU A 133 7.98 -19.66 7.36
C LEU A 133 8.79 -19.97 8.63
N ASP A 134 10.05 -20.36 8.50
CA ASP A 134 10.90 -20.75 9.65
C ASP A 134 11.25 -19.56 10.56
N ARG A 135 10.99 -18.32 10.10
CA ARG A 135 11.25 -17.09 10.84
C ARG A 135 9.97 -16.44 11.37
N LYS A 136 8.87 -17.18 11.41
CA LYS A 136 7.56 -16.68 11.83
C LYS A 136 7.10 -17.27 13.16
N PRO A 137 6.32 -16.52 13.95
CA PRO A 137 5.63 -17.06 15.11
C PRO A 137 4.69 -18.21 14.71
N SER A 138 4.46 -19.14 15.64
CA SER A 138 3.50 -20.22 15.43
C SER A 138 2.12 -19.69 15.04
N GLY A 139 1.48 -20.33 14.06
CA GLY A 139 0.17 -19.93 13.52
C GLY A 139 0.21 -18.78 12.52
N VAL A 140 1.40 -18.25 12.18
CA VAL A 140 1.57 -17.22 11.14
C VAL A 140 2.21 -17.86 9.91
N GLY A 141 1.43 -17.98 8.84
CA GLY A 141 1.87 -18.40 7.51
C GLY A 141 2.55 -17.28 6.73
N PRO A 142 2.66 -17.40 5.38
CA PRO A 142 3.38 -16.42 4.59
C PRO A 142 2.71 -15.04 4.65
N THR A 143 3.48 -13.98 4.42
CA THR A 143 2.99 -12.61 4.37
C THR A 143 3.10 -12.17 2.91
N SER A 144 1.98 -11.77 2.31
CA SER A 144 2.00 -11.24 0.95
C SER A 144 2.12 -9.74 0.98
N VAL A 145 3.05 -9.20 0.20
CA VAL A 145 3.11 -7.76 -0.10
C VAL A 145 2.90 -7.55 -1.59
N ASN A 146 2.14 -6.52 -1.94
CA ASN A 146 2.06 -6.06 -3.33
C ASN A 146 2.21 -4.55 -3.38
N ILE A 147 2.95 -4.10 -4.38
CA ILE A 147 2.90 -2.71 -4.83
C ILE A 147 1.59 -2.51 -5.58
N SER A 148 0.59 -2.03 -4.85
CA SER A 148 -0.76 -1.85 -5.33
C SER A 148 -1.41 -0.72 -4.56
N GLY A 149 -2.23 0.06 -5.24
CA GLY A 149 -2.82 1.25 -4.63
C GLY A 149 -4.09 0.95 -3.84
N GLY A 150 -4.54 -0.31 -3.79
CA GLY A 150 -5.90 -0.62 -3.33
C GLY A 150 -6.92 0.07 -4.25
N ASP A 151 -7.69 1.01 -3.69
CA ASP A 151 -8.59 1.93 -4.39
C ASP A 151 -7.86 3.14 -5.01
N ARG A 152 -6.54 3.23 -4.86
CA ARG A 152 -5.68 4.31 -5.37
C ARG A 152 -4.77 3.86 -6.50
N VAL A 153 -4.02 4.82 -7.03
CA VAL A 153 -2.91 4.55 -7.95
C VAL A 153 -1.79 3.83 -7.19
N GLY A 154 -1.25 2.74 -7.75
CA GLY A 154 -0.24 1.90 -7.09
C GLY A 154 1.10 2.58 -6.81
N GLY A 155 1.41 3.66 -7.52
CA GLY A 155 2.57 4.51 -7.25
C GLY A 155 2.43 5.89 -7.90
N VAL A 156 3.22 6.84 -7.42
CA VAL A 156 3.21 8.23 -7.86
C VAL A 156 4.64 8.68 -8.18
N ALA A 157 4.80 9.42 -9.28
CA ALA A 157 6.06 10.07 -9.59
C ALA A 157 6.30 11.20 -8.59
N THR A 158 7.40 11.13 -7.84
CA THR A 158 7.76 12.11 -6.81
C THR A 158 9.24 11.99 -6.47
N THR A 159 9.88 13.06 -6.03
CA THR A 159 11.26 13.00 -5.52
C THR A 159 11.34 12.12 -4.26
N CYS A 160 12.28 11.17 -4.24
CA CYS A 160 12.53 10.36 -3.06
C CYS A 160 13.26 11.17 -1.97
N ASP A 161 12.54 11.44 -0.89
CA ASP A 161 12.99 12.21 0.27
C ASP A 161 13.18 11.30 1.51
N PRO A 162 14.41 11.17 2.06
CA PRO A 162 14.69 10.35 3.24
C PRO A 162 13.91 10.76 4.50
N ALA A 163 13.44 12.00 4.60
CA ALA A 163 12.63 12.46 5.74
C ALA A 163 11.17 11.98 5.66
N ARG A 164 10.70 11.60 4.47
CA ARG A 164 9.30 11.25 4.19
C ARG A 164 9.09 9.77 3.84
N HIS A 165 10.12 9.11 3.30
CA HIS A 165 10.04 7.73 2.84
C HIS A 165 10.85 6.83 3.78
N PRO A 166 10.21 5.91 4.52
CA PRO A 166 10.88 4.96 5.40
C PRO A 166 11.96 4.12 4.71
N LEU A 167 11.73 3.77 3.45
CA LEU A 167 12.66 3.00 2.64
C LEU A 167 12.87 3.67 1.28
N ILE A 168 14.13 3.97 0.98
CA ILE A 168 14.56 4.38 -0.36
C ILE A 168 15.51 3.32 -0.90
N VAL A 169 15.23 2.88 -2.12
CA VAL A 169 16.11 1.99 -2.88
C VAL A 169 16.48 2.67 -4.18
N ASP A 170 17.70 2.46 -4.64
CA ASP A 170 18.15 2.96 -5.94
C ASP A 170 18.07 1.84 -6.97
N TYR A 171 17.26 2.04 -8.01
CA TYR A 171 17.09 1.04 -9.06
C TYR A 171 18.37 0.77 -9.82
N ARG A 172 19.20 1.79 -10.04
CA ARG A 172 20.43 1.66 -10.85
C ARG A 172 21.46 0.75 -10.18
N SER A 173 21.68 0.93 -8.88
CA SER A 173 22.59 0.09 -8.10
C SER A 173 21.94 -1.20 -7.58
N GLY A 174 20.61 -1.26 -7.56
CA GLY A 174 19.82 -2.35 -7.01
C GLY A 174 19.93 -2.47 -5.49
N LYS A 175 20.33 -1.40 -4.80
CA LYS A 175 20.65 -1.39 -3.37
C LYS A 175 19.71 -0.48 -2.58
N VAL A 176 19.61 -0.77 -1.29
CA VAL A 176 19.02 0.15 -0.32
C VAL A 176 19.87 1.41 -0.24
N GLU A 177 19.26 2.57 -0.46
CA GLU A 177 19.92 3.86 -0.33
C GLU A 177 19.75 4.41 1.08
N SER A 178 18.51 4.39 1.60
CA SER A 178 18.23 4.87 2.95
C SER A 178 17.16 4.04 3.64
N VAL A 179 17.32 3.92 4.96
CA VAL A 179 16.32 3.39 5.88
C VAL A 179 16.13 4.44 6.97
N ASN A 180 14.92 5.00 7.09
CA ASN A 180 14.62 6.02 8.08
C ASN A 180 13.41 5.62 8.94
N PRO A 181 13.63 5.11 10.16
CA PRO A 181 12.57 4.78 11.09
C PRO A 181 11.72 5.99 11.50
N LEU A 182 12.30 7.20 11.53
CA LEU A 182 11.55 8.40 11.92
C LEU A 182 10.50 8.79 10.87
N ALA A 183 10.71 8.45 9.60
CA ALA A 183 9.72 8.66 8.55
C ALA A 183 8.45 7.81 8.75
N LEU A 184 8.51 6.73 9.55
CA LEU A 184 7.31 5.96 9.91
C LEU A 184 6.31 6.81 10.70
N GLN A 185 6.74 7.83 11.44
CA GLN A 185 5.84 8.71 12.20
C GLN A 185 4.89 9.53 11.31
N THR A 186 5.30 9.78 10.08
CA THR A 186 4.53 10.58 9.11
C THR A 186 3.82 9.70 8.08
N LEU A 187 4.02 8.39 8.14
CA LEU A 187 3.47 7.43 7.20
C LEU A 187 1.95 7.29 7.40
N GLN A 188 1.20 7.37 6.31
CA GLN A 188 -0.23 7.11 6.34
C GLN A 188 -0.48 5.63 6.09
N VAL A 189 -1.01 4.95 7.11
CA VAL A 189 -1.42 3.55 7.02
C VAL A 189 -2.93 3.47 7.16
N TYR A 190 -3.55 2.70 6.28
CA TYR A 190 -4.97 2.46 6.33
C TYR A 190 -5.29 0.99 6.13
N GLU A 191 -6.40 0.57 6.74
CA GLU A 191 -6.93 -0.79 6.61
C GLU A 191 -8.21 -0.76 5.77
N LEU A 192 -8.29 -1.69 4.82
CA LEU A 192 -9.51 -1.96 4.06
C LEU A 192 -9.96 -3.42 4.29
N PRO A 193 -11.29 -3.68 4.26
CA PRO A 193 -11.84 -5.03 4.18
C PRO A 193 -11.25 -5.78 2.99
N TYR A 194 -10.79 -7.02 3.23
CA TYR A 194 -10.41 -7.92 2.13
C TYR A 194 -11.64 -8.21 1.26
N ASN A 195 -11.46 -8.24 -0.06
CA ASN A 195 -12.51 -8.41 -1.07
C ASN A 195 -12.54 -9.85 -1.56
#